data_AF-A0A7Y3ACS3-F1
#
_entry.id   AF-A0A7Y3ACS3-F1
#
_cell.length_a   1.000
_cell.length_b   1.000
_cell.length_c   1.000
_cell.angle_alpha   90.00
_cell.angle_beta   90.00
_cell.angle_gamma   90.00
#
_symmetry.space_group_name_H-M   'P 1'
#
loop_
_entity.id
_entity.type
_entity.pdbx_description
1 polymer ?
#
loop_
_entity_poly.entity_id
_entity_poly.type
_entity_poly.pdbx_seq_one_letter_code
_entity_poly.pdbx_strand_id
1 'polypeptide(L)'
;MAENFYFNRDFEAFEEFAENLQLWNIQIRKLQCGKSTNTLKQLQFGEMQLAYGFVPDKTHQIGGTPPGRTIAFHAGRDSKLVWRKKEVPHNGLMIFPNNSELDAVTKGTHNHLYTITIPEDVLASRGDVEEQEKYRTLVTTQELIFIPKNHINRLKTLFQICFQAIDNKPELIASRIFEEKMQIEFLDALTQAIIPTMRTTANSTRATKYKTWQKIEEVIKITLNAPLTVSELSRTVGVSERTLLRLFQERFGISPKAYLCKIRL
;
A
#
# COMPACT_ATOMS: atom_id res chain seq x y z
N MET A 1 1.90 -19.36 -13.28
CA MET A 1 2.36 -19.44 -11.88
C MET A 1 3.61 -18.59 -11.79
N ALA A 2 3.67 -17.63 -10.86
CA ALA A 2 4.90 -16.88 -10.62
C ALA A 2 5.95 -17.81 -9.97
N GLU A 3 7.21 -17.66 -10.33
CA GLU A 3 8.29 -18.46 -9.77
C GLU A 3 8.64 -17.95 -8.36
N ASN A 4 8.78 -18.87 -7.39
CA ASN A 4 9.20 -18.51 -6.03
C ASN A 4 10.64 -18.01 -6.08
N PHE A 5 10.92 -16.89 -5.42
CA PHE A 5 12.27 -16.36 -5.30
C PHE A 5 12.46 -15.67 -3.95
N TYR A 6 13.73 -15.55 -3.56
CA TYR A 6 14.13 -14.75 -2.42
C TYR A 6 15.33 -13.88 -2.79
N PHE A 7 15.23 -12.61 -2.44
CA PHE A 7 16.28 -11.62 -2.58
C PHE A 7 16.54 -11.01 -1.21
N ASN A 8 17.79 -11.01 -0.77
CA ASN A 8 18.23 -10.36 0.46
C ASN A 8 19.60 -9.74 0.23
N ARG A 9 19.67 -8.41 0.25
CA ARG A 9 20.92 -7.69 0.02
C ARG A 9 20.98 -6.39 0.81
N ASP A 10 22.17 -6.11 1.28
CA ASP A 10 22.57 -4.81 1.80
C ASP A 10 23.31 -4.02 0.72
N PHE A 11 23.08 -2.71 0.70
CA PHE A 11 23.59 -1.80 -0.33
C PHE A 11 24.26 -0.60 0.33
N GLU A 12 25.56 -0.47 0.11
CA GLU A 12 26.32 0.74 0.50
C GLU A 12 26.16 1.86 -0.54
N ALA A 13 26.02 1.49 -1.81
CA ALA A 13 25.72 2.41 -2.91
C ALA A 13 24.20 2.58 -3.04
N PHE A 14 23.74 3.84 -3.02
CA PHE A 14 22.31 4.14 -3.09
C PHE A 14 21.75 3.87 -4.50
N GLU A 15 22.57 4.05 -5.52
CA GLU A 15 22.23 3.81 -6.92
C GLU A 15 21.94 2.32 -7.15
N GLU A 16 22.78 1.42 -6.63
CA GLU A 16 22.53 -0.02 -6.68
C GLU A 16 21.22 -0.39 -5.96
N PHE A 17 20.96 0.21 -4.79
CA PHE A 17 19.70 0.01 -4.07
C PHE A 17 18.51 0.44 -4.92
N ALA A 18 18.57 1.64 -5.53
CA ALA A 18 17.51 2.17 -6.37
C ALA A 18 17.23 1.28 -7.59
N GLU A 19 18.28 0.75 -8.23
CA GLU A 19 18.16 -0.16 -9.37
C GLU A 19 17.54 -1.52 -9.00
N ASN A 20 17.61 -1.94 -7.73
CA ASN A 20 17.07 -3.24 -7.28
C ASN A 20 15.61 -3.16 -6.78
N LEU A 21 14.99 -1.98 -6.74
CA LEU A 21 13.57 -1.83 -6.41
C LEU A 21 12.61 -2.15 -7.58
N GLN A 22 13.10 -2.89 -8.59
CA GLN A 22 12.42 -3.12 -9.86
C GLN A 22 11.11 -3.89 -9.77
N LEU A 23 10.93 -4.81 -8.81
CA LEU A 23 9.66 -5.54 -8.64
C LEU A 23 8.45 -4.61 -8.48
N TRP A 24 8.68 -3.39 -7.99
CA TRP A 24 7.65 -2.39 -7.77
C TRP A 24 7.73 -1.23 -8.77
N ASN A 25 8.64 -1.28 -9.75
CA ASN A 25 8.94 -0.16 -10.65
C ASN A 25 9.11 1.16 -9.86
N ILE A 26 9.83 1.10 -8.72
CA ILE A 26 10.01 2.26 -7.85
C ILE A 26 11.22 3.07 -8.29
N GLN A 27 10.98 4.35 -8.53
CA GLN A 27 12.00 5.38 -8.56
C GLN A 27 12.18 5.91 -7.14
N ILE A 28 13.41 5.85 -6.63
CA ILE A 28 13.75 6.40 -5.32
C ILE A 28 14.81 7.48 -5.44
N ARG A 29 14.63 8.57 -4.69
CA ARG A 29 15.56 9.69 -4.61
C ARG A 29 15.97 9.93 -3.17
N LYS A 30 17.26 10.12 -2.95
CA LYS A 30 17.79 10.52 -1.66
C LYS A 30 17.55 12.02 -1.44
N LEU A 31 17.04 12.39 -0.27
CA LEU A 31 16.76 13.79 0.11
C LEU A 31 17.80 14.38 1.05
N GLN A 32 18.77 13.59 1.50
CA GLN A 32 19.82 14.00 2.42
C GLN A 32 21.15 13.34 2.02
N CYS A 33 22.25 14.08 2.11
CA CYS A 33 23.58 13.55 1.80
C CYS A 33 24.13 12.74 3.00
N GLY A 34 24.73 11.58 2.73
CA GLY A 34 25.29 10.70 3.76
C GLY A 34 25.67 9.33 3.21
N LYS A 35 26.62 8.65 3.87
CA LYS A 35 26.87 7.22 3.62
C LYS A 35 25.95 6.40 4.51
N SER A 36 25.29 5.42 3.92
CA SER A 36 24.24 4.65 4.56
C SER A 36 24.14 3.28 3.95
N THR A 37 24.00 2.25 4.76
CA THR A 37 23.64 0.92 4.28
C THR A 37 22.13 0.79 4.22
N ASN A 38 21.59 0.55 3.04
CA ASN A 38 20.17 0.24 2.83
C ASN A 38 20.00 -1.27 2.74
N THR A 39 18.89 -1.81 3.23
CA THR A 39 18.58 -3.25 3.10
C THR A 39 17.32 -3.43 2.29
N LEU A 40 17.34 -4.37 1.35
CA LEU A 40 16.16 -4.84 0.65
C LEU A 40 16.03 -6.34 0.82
N LYS A 41 14.86 -6.77 1.33
CA LYS A 41 14.43 -8.17 1.26
C LYS A 41 13.16 -8.26 0.44
N GLN A 42 13.12 -9.15 -0.53
CA GLN A 42 11.96 -9.41 -1.36
C GLN A 42 11.77 -10.91 -1.49
N LEU A 43 10.52 -11.34 -1.44
CA LEU A 43 10.18 -12.75 -1.35
C LEU A 43 8.86 -12.99 -2.07
N GLN A 44 8.87 -13.95 -2.98
CA GLN A 44 7.68 -14.46 -3.65
C GLN A 44 7.41 -15.88 -3.18
N PHE A 45 6.18 -16.11 -2.72
CA PHE A 45 5.67 -17.41 -2.32
C PHE A 45 4.29 -17.65 -2.93
N GLY A 46 4.24 -18.48 -3.96
CA GLY A 46 3.03 -18.73 -4.73
C GLY A 46 2.53 -17.42 -5.34
N GLU A 47 1.36 -16.95 -4.89
CA GLU A 47 0.79 -15.67 -5.33
C GLU A 47 0.98 -14.52 -4.32
N MET A 48 1.63 -14.77 -3.18
CA MET A 48 1.94 -13.76 -2.16
C MET A 48 3.34 -13.20 -2.37
N GLN A 49 3.46 -11.88 -2.25
CA GLN A 49 4.73 -11.16 -2.25
C GLN A 49 4.93 -10.43 -0.93
N LEU A 50 6.12 -10.59 -0.37
CA LEU A 50 6.57 -9.89 0.82
C LEU A 50 7.78 -9.05 0.44
N ALA A 51 7.81 -7.81 0.88
CA ALA A 51 9.01 -7.01 0.81
C ALA A 51 9.24 -6.22 2.09
N TYR A 52 10.52 -6.04 2.40
CA TYR A 52 11.03 -5.27 3.51
C TYR A 52 12.14 -4.36 3.01
N GLY A 53 12.02 -3.08 3.34
CA GLY A 53 13.04 -2.07 3.08
C GLY A 53 13.51 -1.45 4.39
N PHE A 54 14.82 -1.41 4.59
CA PHE A 54 15.43 -0.54 5.59
C PHE A 54 16.11 0.63 4.89
N VAL A 55 15.65 1.84 5.22
CA VAL A 55 16.18 3.08 4.69
C VAL A 55 16.50 4.01 5.86
N PRO A 56 17.79 4.18 6.22
CA PRO A 56 18.20 5.06 7.31
C PRO A 56 18.06 6.54 6.94
N ASP A 57 17.98 6.86 5.65
CA ASP A 57 17.90 8.23 5.18
C ASP A 57 16.48 8.67 4.81
N LYS A 58 16.36 9.99 4.63
CA LYS A 58 15.18 10.60 4.05
C LYS A 58 15.17 10.36 2.55
N THR A 59 14.10 9.76 2.06
CA THR A 59 13.93 9.43 0.65
C THR A 59 12.57 9.85 0.15
N HIS A 60 12.47 10.07 -1.16
CA HIS A 60 11.22 10.18 -1.89
C HIS A 60 11.11 9.00 -2.84
N GLN A 61 10.02 8.25 -2.76
CA GLN A 61 9.75 7.02 -3.50
C GLN A 61 8.48 7.23 -4.32
N ILE A 62 8.58 7.03 -5.63
CA ILE A 62 7.45 7.01 -6.56
C ILE A 62 7.49 5.71 -7.34
N GLY A 63 6.35 5.04 -7.53
CA GLY A 63 6.34 3.79 -8.30
C GLY A 63 4.97 3.17 -8.43
N GLY A 64 4.94 1.92 -8.87
CA GLY A 64 3.73 1.11 -8.90
C GLY A 64 3.67 0.15 -7.72
N THR A 65 2.53 -0.50 -7.56
CA THR A 65 2.43 -1.73 -6.76
C THR A 65 2.46 -2.93 -7.69
N PRO A 66 2.97 -4.09 -7.24
CA PRO A 66 2.81 -5.33 -7.96
C PRO A 66 1.32 -5.68 -8.18
N PRO A 67 0.99 -6.56 -9.14
CA PRO A 67 -0.38 -7.02 -9.34
C PRO A 67 -0.98 -7.63 -8.08
N GLY A 68 -2.23 -7.26 -7.77
CA GLY A 68 -2.94 -7.68 -6.57
C GLY A 68 -3.18 -6.53 -5.59
N ARG A 69 -3.56 -6.89 -4.37
CA ARG A 69 -3.80 -5.96 -3.27
C ARG A 69 -2.56 -5.82 -2.41
N THR A 70 -2.00 -4.63 -2.40
CA THR A 70 -0.85 -4.28 -1.55
C THR A 70 -1.30 -3.62 -0.25
N ILE A 71 -0.79 -4.12 0.87
CA ILE A 71 -0.93 -3.56 2.20
C ILE A 71 0.48 -3.27 2.73
N ALA A 72 0.69 -2.08 3.29
CA ALA A 72 1.98 -1.67 3.82
C ALA A 72 1.89 -1.03 5.19
N PHE A 73 2.98 -1.08 5.94
CA PHE A 73 3.14 -0.37 7.20
C PHE A 73 4.61 -0.03 7.44
N HIS A 74 4.86 0.83 8.41
CA HIS A 74 6.22 1.18 8.80
C HIS A 74 6.44 0.96 10.29
N ALA A 75 7.68 0.66 10.67
CA ALA A 75 8.10 0.49 12.05
C ALA A 75 9.46 1.16 12.31
N GLY A 76 9.85 1.22 13.59
CA GLY A 76 11.06 1.88 14.07
C GLY A 76 10.73 3.12 14.90
N ARG A 77 11.47 3.35 15.99
CA ARG A 77 11.18 4.44 16.94
C ARG A 77 11.20 5.82 16.29
N ASP A 78 12.14 6.02 15.37
CA ASP A 78 12.33 7.29 14.66
C ASP A 78 11.81 7.25 13.22
N SER A 79 11.06 6.20 12.86
CA SER A 79 10.50 6.03 11.53
C SER A 79 9.36 7.02 11.31
N LYS A 80 9.47 7.85 10.27
CA LYS A 80 8.44 8.84 9.92
C LYS A 80 8.14 8.72 8.45
N LEU A 81 6.89 8.42 8.13
CA LEU A 81 6.44 8.20 6.77
C LEU A 81 5.32 9.18 6.42
N VAL A 82 5.46 9.83 5.26
CA VAL A 82 4.37 10.57 4.61
C VAL A 82 4.02 9.83 3.35
N TRP A 83 2.77 9.39 3.20
CA TRP A 83 2.30 8.70 2.02
C TRP A 83 1.13 9.48 1.42
N ARG A 84 1.22 9.81 0.13
CA ARG A 84 0.25 10.68 -0.58
C ARG A 84 -0.10 11.94 0.21
N LYS A 85 0.94 12.64 0.69
CA LYS A 85 0.85 13.89 1.48
C LYS A 85 0.19 13.72 2.87
N LYS A 86 -0.09 12.50 3.32
CA LYS A 86 -0.65 12.19 4.66
C LYS A 86 0.41 11.55 5.54
N GLU A 87 0.52 12.01 6.78
CA GLU A 87 1.38 11.33 7.75
C GLU A 87 0.80 9.96 8.10
N VAL A 88 1.66 8.95 8.06
CA VAL A 88 1.33 7.59 8.45
C VAL A 88 1.89 7.39 9.86
N PRO A 89 1.04 7.08 10.86
CA PRO A 89 1.53 6.73 12.19
C PRO A 89 1.97 5.27 12.24
N HIS A 90 2.72 4.92 13.28
CA HIS A 90 3.23 3.55 13.51
C HIS A 90 2.16 2.46 13.62
N ASN A 91 0.90 2.85 13.82
CA ASN A 91 -0.24 1.93 13.86
C ASN A 91 -1.17 2.06 12.66
N GLY A 92 -0.69 2.73 11.61
CA GLY A 92 -1.36 2.86 10.33
C GLY A 92 -1.03 1.69 9.40
N LEU A 93 -2.05 1.03 8.86
CA LEU A 93 -1.92 0.20 7.67
C LEU A 93 -2.34 1.01 6.45
N MET A 94 -1.42 1.13 5.49
CA MET A 94 -1.69 1.67 4.16
C MET A 94 -2.26 0.55 3.30
N ILE A 95 -3.44 0.77 2.74
CA ILE A 95 -4.10 -0.12 1.80
C ILE A 95 -4.05 0.57 0.44
N PHE A 96 -3.28 0.00 -0.48
CA PHE A 96 -3.10 0.58 -1.80
C PHE A 96 -4.31 0.22 -2.66
N PRO A 97 -4.97 1.20 -3.30
CA PRO A 97 -5.94 0.91 -4.36
C PRO A 97 -5.30 0.12 -5.51
N ASN A 98 -6.12 -0.58 -6.30
CA ASN A 98 -5.61 -1.37 -7.43
C ASN A 98 -4.95 -0.46 -8.47
N ASN A 99 -3.77 -0.89 -8.94
CA ASN A 99 -2.94 -0.16 -9.92
C ASN A 99 -2.61 1.27 -9.47
N SER A 100 -2.45 1.48 -8.17
CA SER A 100 -2.26 2.82 -7.64
C SER A 100 -0.78 3.16 -7.44
N GLU A 101 -0.44 4.42 -7.62
CA GLU A 101 0.94 4.87 -7.53
C GLU A 101 1.40 4.95 -6.06
N LEU A 102 2.59 4.43 -5.79
CA LEU A 102 3.34 4.76 -4.60
C LEU A 102 3.81 6.22 -4.71
N ASP A 103 3.55 7.02 -3.68
CA ASP A 103 4.18 8.31 -3.45
C ASP A 103 4.43 8.43 -1.95
N ALA A 104 5.68 8.16 -1.55
CA ALA A 104 6.08 8.05 -0.16
C ALA A 104 7.34 8.85 0.13
N VAL A 105 7.35 9.57 1.24
CA VAL A 105 8.51 10.30 1.75
C VAL A 105 8.86 9.76 3.13
N THR A 106 10.07 9.22 3.28
CA THR A 106 10.63 8.93 4.60
C THR A 106 11.28 10.20 5.16
N LYS A 107 10.94 10.55 6.41
CA LYS A 107 11.48 11.71 7.13
C LYS A 107 12.34 11.33 8.34
N GLY A 108 12.28 10.06 8.75
CA GLY A 108 12.99 9.50 9.89
C GLY A 108 14.42 9.09 9.57
N THR A 109 15.16 8.65 10.60
CA THR A 109 16.55 8.18 10.47
C THR A 109 16.70 6.65 10.53
N HIS A 110 15.61 5.92 10.79
CA HIS A 110 15.56 4.45 10.89
C HIS A 110 14.21 3.95 10.37
N ASN A 111 14.00 4.05 9.07
CA ASN A 111 12.71 3.73 8.47
C ASN A 111 12.69 2.26 8.04
N HIS A 112 11.90 1.45 8.75
CA HIS A 112 11.59 0.08 8.33
C HIS A 112 10.24 0.09 7.62
N LEU A 113 10.21 -0.33 6.36
CA LEU A 113 9.03 -0.40 5.51
C LEU A 113 8.72 -1.87 5.25
N TYR A 114 7.45 -2.24 5.42
CA TYR A 114 6.96 -3.59 5.22
C TYR A 114 5.79 -3.56 4.26
N THR A 115 5.78 -4.47 3.31
CA THR A 115 4.73 -4.56 2.29
C THR A 115 4.35 -6.01 2.04
N ILE A 116 3.05 -6.27 1.97
CA ILE A 116 2.45 -7.55 1.62
C ILE A 116 1.58 -7.30 0.40
N THR A 117 1.81 -8.02 -0.69
CA THR A 117 0.90 -8.06 -1.84
C THR A 117 0.34 -9.46 -1.97
N ILE A 118 -0.96 -9.56 -2.18
CA ILE A 118 -1.70 -10.81 -2.34
C ILE A 118 -2.72 -10.67 -3.47
N PRO A 119 -3.26 -11.77 -4.01
CA PRO A 119 -4.39 -11.69 -4.92
C PRO A 119 -5.60 -11.05 -4.25
N GLU A 120 -6.35 -10.23 -5.00
CA GLU A 120 -7.48 -9.44 -4.50
C GLU A 120 -8.52 -10.32 -3.79
N ASP A 121 -8.78 -11.50 -4.34
CA ASP A 121 -9.86 -12.38 -3.89
C ASP A 121 -9.49 -13.18 -2.64
N VAL A 122 -8.21 -13.23 -2.26
CA VAL A 122 -7.75 -14.09 -1.16
C VAL A 122 -8.17 -13.55 0.20
N LEU A 123 -8.03 -12.25 0.45
CA LEU A 123 -8.59 -11.65 1.67
C LEU A 123 -10.10 -11.45 1.57
N ALA A 124 -10.61 -11.13 0.37
CA ALA A 124 -12.03 -10.87 0.18
C ALA A 124 -12.92 -12.12 0.29
N SER A 125 -12.33 -13.32 0.24
CA SER A 125 -13.03 -14.60 0.44
C SER A 125 -12.92 -15.13 1.87
N ARG A 126 -12.20 -14.41 2.76
CA ARG A 126 -12.13 -14.76 4.18
C ARG A 126 -13.27 -14.11 4.96
N GLY A 127 -13.83 -14.87 5.90
CA GLY A 127 -14.96 -14.44 6.71
C GLY A 127 -16.32 -14.77 6.09
N ASP A 128 -17.38 -14.45 6.82
CA ASP A 128 -18.76 -14.59 6.33
C ASP A 128 -19.10 -13.54 5.26
N VAL A 129 -20.25 -13.70 4.60
CA VAL A 129 -20.70 -12.80 3.50
C VAL A 129 -20.74 -11.32 3.94
N GLU A 130 -21.07 -11.06 5.20
CA GLU A 130 -21.12 -9.69 5.73
C GLU A 130 -19.72 -9.10 5.92
N GLU A 131 -18.78 -9.90 6.46
CA GLU A 131 -17.39 -9.52 6.61
C GLU A 131 -16.70 -9.28 5.26
N GLN A 132 -17.00 -10.11 4.27
CA GLN A 132 -16.48 -9.97 2.91
C GLN A 132 -16.92 -8.64 2.26
N GLU A 133 -18.21 -8.30 2.37
CA GLU A 133 -18.73 -7.05 1.80
C GLU A 133 -18.16 -5.82 2.50
N LYS A 134 -18.02 -5.88 3.83
CA LYS A 134 -17.37 -4.81 4.58
C LYS A 134 -15.90 -4.68 4.18
N TYR A 135 -15.18 -5.79 3.92
CA TYR A 135 -13.78 -5.75 3.51
C TYR A 135 -13.65 -5.09 2.14
N ARG A 136 -14.48 -5.51 1.18
CA ARG A 136 -14.55 -4.88 -0.16
C ARG A 136 -14.86 -3.40 -0.05
N THR A 137 -15.79 -3.01 0.82
CA THR A 137 -16.04 -1.60 1.12
C THR A 137 -14.81 -0.93 1.72
N LEU A 138 -14.12 -1.54 2.69
CA LEU A 138 -12.96 -0.95 3.35
C LEU A 138 -11.79 -0.70 2.40
N VAL A 139 -11.34 -1.73 1.67
CA VAL A 139 -10.13 -1.62 0.83
C VAL A 139 -10.32 -0.70 -0.36
N THR A 140 -11.57 -0.48 -0.73
CA THR A 140 -11.90 0.47 -1.77
C THR A 140 -12.08 1.87 -1.14
N THR A 141 -12.67 1.99 0.07
CA THR A 141 -12.92 3.27 0.79
C THR A 141 -11.74 3.93 1.50
N GLN A 142 -10.86 3.14 2.11
CA GLN A 142 -9.85 3.60 3.03
C GLN A 142 -8.48 3.26 2.45
N GLU A 143 -7.69 4.31 2.24
CA GLU A 143 -6.28 4.17 1.91
C GLU A 143 -5.44 3.94 3.18
N LEU A 144 -5.89 4.43 4.33
CA LEU A 144 -5.17 4.36 5.60
C LEU A 144 -6.14 4.00 6.72
N ILE A 145 -5.90 2.87 7.38
CA ILE A 145 -6.65 2.43 8.56
C ILE A 145 -5.72 2.37 9.77
N PHE A 146 -6.31 2.49 10.96
CA PHE A 146 -5.57 2.46 12.22
C PHE A 146 -5.90 1.17 12.94
N ILE A 147 -4.88 0.36 13.20
CA ILE A 147 -5.04 -0.90 13.92
C ILE A 147 -4.41 -0.79 15.32
N PRO A 148 -4.78 -1.66 16.27
CA PRO A 148 -4.11 -1.69 17.56
C PRO A 148 -2.64 -2.12 17.44
N LYS A 149 -1.77 -1.58 18.29
CA LYS A 149 -0.29 -1.74 18.18
C LYS A 149 0.18 -3.21 18.25
N ASN A 150 -0.53 -4.06 18.99
CA ASN A 150 -0.24 -5.50 19.07
C ASN A 150 -0.35 -6.18 17.69
N HIS A 151 -1.29 -5.76 16.82
CA HIS A 151 -1.42 -6.32 15.48
C HIS A 151 -0.27 -5.92 14.56
N ILE A 152 0.21 -4.66 14.63
CA ILE A 152 1.45 -4.25 13.92
C ILE A 152 2.65 -5.06 14.39
N ASN A 153 2.80 -5.22 15.70
CA ASN A 153 3.89 -6.01 16.27
C ASN A 153 3.82 -7.47 15.81
N ARG A 154 2.62 -8.07 15.77
CA ARG A 154 2.42 -9.43 15.24
C ARG A 154 2.87 -9.52 13.77
N LEU A 155 2.43 -8.60 12.91
CA LEU A 155 2.83 -8.57 11.50
C LEU A 155 4.36 -8.43 11.37
N LYS A 156 4.97 -7.52 12.12
CA LYS A 156 6.42 -7.34 12.15
C LYS A 156 7.15 -8.63 12.55
N THR A 157 6.68 -9.31 13.60
CA THR A 157 7.26 -10.57 14.05
C THR A 157 7.12 -11.67 12.99
N LEU A 158 5.99 -11.75 12.27
CA LEU A 158 5.81 -12.70 11.17
C LEU A 158 6.82 -12.46 10.03
N PHE A 159 7.04 -11.21 9.64
CA PHE A 159 8.09 -10.86 8.67
C PHE A 159 9.48 -11.31 9.13
N GLN A 160 9.81 -11.06 10.40
CA GLN A 160 11.11 -11.46 10.96
C GLN A 160 11.29 -12.98 10.96
N ILE A 161 10.29 -13.73 11.43
CA ILE A 161 10.30 -15.20 11.43
C ILE A 161 10.44 -15.74 10.01
N CYS A 162 9.67 -15.20 9.06
CA CYS A 162 9.67 -15.65 7.67
C CYS A 162 11.04 -15.46 7.01
N PHE A 163 11.58 -14.23 7.05
CA PHE A 163 12.88 -13.96 6.43
C PHE A 163 14.01 -14.70 7.14
N GLN A 164 14.01 -14.76 8.48
CA GLN A 164 15.04 -15.48 9.22
C GLN A 164 15.03 -16.97 8.95
N ALA A 165 13.85 -17.59 8.78
CA ALA A 165 13.75 -19.00 8.43
C ALA A 165 14.43 -19.28 7.08
N ILE A 166 14.20 -18.44 6.08
CA ILE A 166 14.76 -18.59 4.72
C ILE A 166 16.24 -18.22 4.70
N ASP A 167 16.65 -17.18 5.41
CA ASP A 167 18.06 -16.81 5.57
C ASP A 167 18.88 -17.98 6.14
N ASN A 168 18.31 -18.71 7.10
CA ASN A 168 18.97 -19.87 7.71
C ASN A 168 18.86 -21.16 6.87
N LYS A 169 17.77 -21.31 6.10
CA LYS A 169 17.45 -22.50 5.29
C LYS A 169 16.82 -22.09 3.95
N PRO A 170 17.63 -21.69 2.96
CA PRO A 170 17.13 -21.22 1.67
C PRO A 170 16.24 -22.24 0.92
N GLU A 171 16.45 -23.53 1.17
CA GLU A 171 15.62 -24.62 0.60
C GLU A 171 14.14 -24.52 0.98
N LEU A 172 13.79 -23.78 2.05
CA LEU A 172 12.40 -23.52 2.43
C LEU A 172 11.63 -22.73 1.35
N ILE A 173 12.32 -22.03 0.44
CA ILE A 173 11.69 -21.30 -0.67
C ILE A 173 10.88 -22.25 -1.57
N ALA A 174 11.38 -23.47 -1.76
CA ALA A 174 10.74 -24.50 -2.57
C ALA A 174 9.77 -25.39 -1.75
N SER A 175 9.65 -25.16 -0.44
CA SER A 175 8.82 -26.00 0.44
C SER A 175 7.37 -25.54 0.43
N ARG A 176 6.50 -26.35 -0.19
CA ARG A 176 5.05 -26.10 -0.21
C ARG A 176 4.42 -26.04 1.19
N ILE A 177 4.90 -26.88 2.12
CA ILE A 177 4.42 -26.88 3.51
C ILE A 177 4.75 -25.55 4.20
N PHE A 178 5.94 -25.02 3.95
CA PHE A 178 6.35 -23.73 4.49
C PHE A 178 5.54 -22.59 3.86
N GLU A 179 5.39 -22.60 2.54
CA GLU A 179 4.58 -21.64 1.79
C GLU A 179 3.14 -21.57 2.32
N GLU A 180 2.43 -22.71 2.36
CA GLU A 180 1.03 -22.76 2.81
C GLU A 180 0.87 -22.27 4.25
N LYS A 181 1.79 -22.68 5.14
CA LYS A 181 1.80 -22.22 6.54
C LYS A 181 1.99 -20.71 6.63
N MET A 182 2.97 -20.15 5.93
CA MET A 182 3.25 -18.72 5.99
C MET A 182 2.12 -17.90 5.38
N GLN A 183 1.54 -18.35 4.27
CA GLN A 183 0.37 -17.70 3.66
C GLN A 183 -0.80 -17.65 4.67
N ILE A 184 -1.12 -18.75 5.34
CA ILE A 184 -2.17 -18.79 6.36
C ILE A 184 -1.89 -17.80 7.49
N GLU A 185 -0.69 -17.83 8.06
CA GLU A 185 -0.32 -16.96 9.20
C GLU A 185 -0.40 -15.46 8.86
N PHE A 186 0.06 -15.06 7.66
CA PHE A 186 -0.05 -13.67 7.21
C PHE A 186 -1.50 -13.27 6.94
N LEU A 187 -2.27 -14.11 6.27
CA LEU A 187 -3.67 -13.83 5.98
C LEU A 187 -4.51 -13.73 7.26
N ASP A 188 -4.28 -14.60 8.23
CA ASP A 188 -4.96 -14.56 9.52
C ASP A 188 -4.58 -13.30 10.32
N ALA A 189 -3.30 -12.95 10.35
CA ALA A 189 -2.84 -11.74 11.02
C ALA A 189 -3.45 -10.46 10.40
N LEU A 190 -3.53 -10.40 9.07
CA LEU A 190 -4.18 -9.30 8.35
C LEU A 190 -5.68 -9.25 8.62
N THR A 191 -6.35 -10.39 8.53
CA THR A 191 -7.80 -10.51 8.76
C THR A 191 -8.16 -10.06 10.18
N GLN A 192 -7.43 -10.54 11.19
CA GLN A 192 -7.62 -10.15 12.59
C GLN A 192 -7.29 -8.68 12.86
N ALA A 193 -6.39 -8.07 12.08
CA ALA A 193 -6.08 -6.65 12.21
C ALA A 193 -7.18 -5.77 11.57
N ILE A 194 -7.70 -6.20 10.41
CA ILE A 194 -8.58 -5.39 9.56
C ILE A 194 -10.05 -5.51 10.00
N ILE A 195 -10.57 -6.71 10.22
CA ILE A 195 -12.00 -6.94 10.54
C ILE A 195 -12.50 -6.15 11.77
N PRO A 196 -11.78 -6.11 12.91
CA PRO A 196 -12.24 -5.35 14.08
C PRO A 196 -12.33 -3.83 13.83
N THR A 197 -11.47 -3.28 12.95
CA THR A 197 -11.52 -1.87 12.57
C THR A 197 -12.72 -1.52 11.69
N MET A 198 -13.28 -2.51 10.99
CA MET A 198 -14.50 -2.36 10.19
C MET A 198 -15.74 -2.21 11.08
N ARG A 199 -15.74 -2.79 12.29
CA ARG A 199 -16.85 -2.69 13.24
C ARG A 199 -16.99 -1.32 13.91
N THR A 200 -15.91 -0.54 13.97
CA THR A 200 -15.87 0.76 14.66
C THR A 200 -16.05 1.98 13.72
N THR A 201 -15.93 1.78 12.39
CA THR A 201 -15.92 2.88 11.40
C THR A 201 -17.28 3.18 10.75
N ALA A 202 -18.35 2.46 11.15
CA ALA A 202 -19.67 2.50 10.52
C ALA A 202 -20.39 3.87 10.49
N ASN A 203 -19.91 4.91 11.18
CA ASN A 203 -20.60 6.21 11.29
C ASN A 203 -19.82 7.45 10.83
N SER A 204 -18.76 7.32 10.02
CA SER A 204 -17.98 8.51 9.61
C SER A 204 -18.35 9.04 8.22
N THR A 205 -18.43 10.37 8.11
CA THR A 205 -18.53 11.23 6.91
C THR A 205 -17.56 10.84 5.77
N ARG A 206 -16.61 9.96 6.05
CA ARG A 206 -15.59 9.39 5.16
C ARG A 206 -16.16 8.36 4.18
N ALA A 207 -17.16 7.58 4.58
CA ALA A 207 -17.85 6.64 3.68
C ALA A 207 -18.62 7.36 2.55
N THR A 208 -19.20 8.53 2.85
CA THR A 208 -19.87 9.39 1.86
C THR A 208 -18.88 10.01 0.87
N LYS A 209 -17.73 10.50 1.35
CA LYS A 209 -16.63 10.98 0.49
C LYS A 209 -16.15 9.87 -0.45
N TYR A 210 -16.15 8.63 0.02
CA TYR A 210 -15.73 7.51 -0.78
C TYR A 210 -16.73 7.11 -1.88
N LYS A 211 -18.02 6.94 -1.55
CA LYS A 211 -19.06 6.67 -2.57
C LYS A 211 -19.07 7.76 -3.64
N THR A 212 -18.79 9.00 -3.23
CA THR A 212 -18.59 10.13 -4.15
C THR A 212 -17.38 9.90 -5.06
N TRP A 213 -16.27 9.41 -4.52
CA TRP A 213 -15.07 9.14 -5.30
C TRP A 213 -15.20 7.99 -6.31
N GLN A 214 -15.86 6.89 -5.94
CA GLN A 214 -16.13 5.79 -6.90
C GLN A 214 -16.91 6.31 -8.11
N LYS A 215 -17.94 7.12 -7.87
CA LYS A 215 -18.71 7.76 -8.94
C LYS A 215 -17.83 8.68 -9.80
N ILE A 216 -16.88 9.41 -9.20
CA ILE A 216 -15.91 10.23 -9.96
C ILE A 216 -15.05 9.35 -10.88
N GLU A 217 -14.48 8.25 -10.36
CA GLU A 217 -13.65 7.33 -11.14
C GLU A 217 -14.42 6.65 -12.27
N GLU A 218 -15.64 6.21 -12.00
CA GLU A 218 -16.52 5.58 -13.00
C GLU A 218 -16.85 6.55 -14.14
N VAL A 219 -17.23 7.78 -13.80
CA VAL A 219 -17.51 8.83 -14.80
C VAL A 219 -16.25 9.15 -15.62
N ILE A 220 -15.08 9.25 -15.00
CA ILE A 220 -13.83 9.52 -15.71
C ILE A 220 -13.49 8.36 -16.65
N LYS A 221 -13.65 7.11 -16.22
CA LYS A 221 -13.39 5.92 -17.05
C LYS A 221 -14.30 5.85 -18.27
N ILE A 222 -15.59 6.13 -18.11
CA ILE A 222 -16.56 6.11 -19.20
C ILE A 222 -16.32 7.27 -20.18
N THR A 223 -15.81 8.40 -19.68
CA THR A 223 -15.67 9.64 -20.47
C THR A 223 -14.23 9.90 -20.96
N LEU A 224 -13.34 8.90 -20.92
CA LEU A 224 -11.93 9.02 -21.31
C LEU A 224 -11.74 9.58 -22.73
N ASN A 225 -12.69 9.30 -23.64
CA ASN A 225 -12.64 9.73 -25.05
C ASN A 225 -13.46 10.99 -25.37
N ALA A 226 -14.04 11.67 -24.37
CA ALA A 226 -14.87 12.86 -24.58
C ALA A 226 -14.47 14.04 -23.67
N PRO A 227 -14.71 15.30 -24.09
CA PRO A 227 -14.40 16.47 -23.28
C PRO A 227 -15.36 16.58 -22.08
N LEU A 228 -14.96 15.99 -20.95
CA LEU A 228 -15.53 16.19 -19.61
C LEU A 228 -14.98 17.47 -18.94
N THR A 229 -15.87 18.36 -18.53
CA THR A 229 -15.56 19.55 -17.73
C THR A 229 -15.74 19.29 -16.23
N VAL A 230 -15.19 20.17 -15.37
CA VAL A 230 -15.35 20.08 -13.91
C VAL A 230 -16.83 20.21 -13.50
N SER A 231 -17.58 21.05 -14.21
CA SER A 231 -19.01 21.27 -13.93
C SER A 231 -19.86 20.05 -14.30
N GLU A 232 -19.55 19.40 -15.43
CA GLU A 232 -20.20 18.14 -15.81
C GLU A 232 -19.88 17.03 -14.82
N LEU A 233 -18.62 16.89 -14.40
CA LEU A 233 -18.23 15.92 -13.38
C LEU A 233 -18.99 16.17 -12.05
N SER A 234 -19.11 17.44 -11.65
CA SER A 234 -19.85 17.86 -10.45
C SER A 234 -21.32 17.44 -10.52
N ARG A 235 -21.97 17.70 -11.66
CA ARG A 235 -23.37 17.37 -11.91
C ARG A 235 -23.60 15.86 -11.94
N THR A 236 -22.76 15.11 -12.67
CA THR A 236 -22.93 13.66 -12.84
C THR A 236 -22.70 12.90 -11.53
N VAL A 237 -21.77 13.37 -10.70
CA VAL A 237 -21.47 12.74 -9.40
C VAL A 237 -22.45 13.20 -8.31
N GLY A 238 -23.11 14.35 -8.50
CA GLY A 238 -24.07 14.92 -7.54
C GLY A 238 -23.42 15.62 -6.36
N VAL A 239 -22.25 16.25 -6.56
CA VAL A 239 -21.53 17.00 -5.51
C VAL A 239 -21.05 18.35 -6.03
N SER A 240 -21.00 19.36 -5.17
CA SER A 240 -20.55 20.70 -5.58
C SER A 240 -19.11 20.73 -6.12
N GLU A 241 -18.80 21.68 -7.00
CA GLU A 241 -17.44 21.91 -7.49
C GLU A 241 -16.45 22.19 -6.35
N ARG A 242 -16.90 22.83 -5.26
CA ARG A 242 -16.08 23.03 -4.04
C ARG A 242 -15.72 21.71 -3.37
N THR A 243 -16.65 20.76 -3.34
CA THR A 243 -16.42 19.41 -2.84
C THR A 243 -15.44 18.66 -3.75
N LEU A 244 -15.59 18.76 -5.07
CA LEU A 244 -14.62 18.20 -6.02
C LEU A 244 -13.23 18.81 -5.82
N LEU A 245 -13.13 20.14 -5.76
CA LEU A 245 -11.86 20.82 -5.55
C LEU A 245 -11.16 20.30 -4.30
N ARG A 246 -11.89 20.19 -3.18
CA ARG A 246 -11.36 19.63 -1.95
C ARG A 246 -10.93 18.16 -2.12
N LEU A 247 -11.74 17.32 -2.76
CA LEU A 247 -11.42 15.90 -2.95
C LEU A 247 -10.16 15.70 -3.82
N PHE A 248 -10.04 16.44 -4.93
CA PHE A 248 -8.87 16.38 -5.82
C PHE A 248 -7.63 16.98 -5.17
N GLN A 249 -7.77 18.04 -4.36
CA GLN A 249 -6.68 18.59 -3.56
C GLN A 249 -6.25 17.64 -2.43
N GLU A 250 -7.18 17.03 -1.70
CA GLU A 250 -6.90 16.05 -0.65
C GLU A 250 -6.22 14.78 -1.22
N ARG A 251 -6.57 14.36 -2.44
CA ARG A 251 -6.09 13.10 -3.03
C ARG A 251 -4.86 13.24 -3.92
N PHE A 252 -4.80 14.28 -4.76
CA PHE A 252 -3.73 14.50 -5.72
C PHE A 252 -2.96 15.81 -5.47
N GLY A 253 -3.52 16.71 -4.64
CA GLY A 253 -3.00 18.06 -4.42
C GLY A 253 -2.94 18.91 -5.68
N ILE A 254 -3.83 18.64 -6.63
CA ILE A 254 -4.06 19.44 -7.83
C ILE A 254 -5.55 19.69 -7.99
N SER A 255 -5.92 20.70 -8.78
CA SER A 255 -7.33 20.99 -9.05
C SER A 255 -7.96 19.92 -9.95
N PRO A 256 -9.30 19.73 -9.91
CA PRO A 256 -9.99 18.82 -10.82
C PRO A 256 -9.70 19.12 -12.29
N LYS A 257 -9.63 20.40 -12.66
CA LYS A 257 -9.27 20.83 -14.02
C LYS A 257 -7.87 20.37 -14.40
N ALA A 258 -6.89 20.56 -13.53
CA ALA A 258 -5.51 20.14 -13.77
C ALA A 258 -5.39 18.62 -13.90
N TYR A 259 -6.14 17.87 -13.10
CA TYR A 259 -6.20 16.40 -13.20
C TYR A 259 -6.81 15.95 -14.53
N LEU A 260 -7.97 16.49 -14.91
CA LEU A 260 -8.65 16.14 -16.17
C LEU A 260 -7.81 16.48 -17.42
N CYS A 261 -6.98 17.52 -17.36
CA CYS A 261 -6.03 17.82 -18.43
C CYS A 261 -4.89 16.79 -18.51
N LYS A 262 -4.38 16.31 -17.36
CA LYS A 262 -3.26 15.37 -17.32
C LYS A 262 -3.62 13.96 -17.80
N ILE A 263 -4.83 13.48 -17.51
CA ILE A 263 -5.27 12.15 -17.93
C ILE A 263 -5.67 12.05 -19.41
N ARG A 264 -5.66 13.18 -20.13
CA ARG A 264 -5.97 13.27 -21.56
C ARG A 264 -4.73 13.41 -22.44
N LEU A 265 -3.56 13.55 -21.82
CA LEU A 265 -2.25 13.59 -22.46
C LEU A 265 -1.61 12.21 -22.32
#